data_AF-A0AAP8N5Y2-F1
#
_entry.id   AF-A0AAP8N5Y2-F1
#
_cell.length_a   1.000
_cell.length_b   1.000
_cell.length_c   1.000
_cell.angle_alpha   90.00
_cell.angle_beta   90.00
_cell.angle_gamma   90.00
#
_symmetry.space_group_name_H-M   'P 1'
#
loop_
_entity.id
_entity.type
_entity.pdbx_description
1 polymer ?
#
loop_
_entity_poly.entity_id
_entity_poly.type
_entity_poly.pdbx_seq_one_letter_code
_entity_poly.pdbx_strand_id
1 'polypeptide(L)' 'MSHDLPPLNALRAFEATARLNSVSQAAEQLHVTHGAVSRQLKV' A
#
# COMPACT_ATOMS: atom_id res chain seq x y z
N MET A 1 -21.95 -6.53 6.74
CA MET A 1 -21.30 -7.30 5.68
C MET A 1 -20.21 -6.43 5.08
N SER A 2 -19.00 -6.55 5.61
CA SER A 2 -17.83 -5.71 5.28
C SER A 2 -16.64 -6.60 4.90
N HIS A 3 -16.93 -7.75 4.28
CA HIS A 3 -15.93 -8.77 3.97
C HIS A 3 -15.30 -8.63 2.57
N ASP A 4 -15.85 -7.76 1.70
CA ASP A 4 -15.36 -7.54 0.33
C ASP A 4 -14.54 -6.26 0.16
N LEU A 5 -14.41 -5.43 1.21
CA LEU A 5 -13.65 -4.19 1.10
C LEU A 5 -12.19 -4.43 1.49
N PRO A 6 -11.22 -4.07 0.63
CA PRO A 6 -9.82 -4.13 0.99
C PRO A 6 -9.55 -3.23 2.21
N PRO A 7 -8.60 -3.61 3.09
CA PRO A 7 -8.26 -2.81 4.24
C PRO A 7 -7.74 -1.44 3.80
N LEU A 8 -7.99 -0.39 4.60
CA LEU A 8 -7.62 0.99 4.27
C LEU A 8 -6.13 1.16 3.92
N ASN A 9 -5.27 0.37 4.56
CA ASN A 9 -3.84 0.39 4.28
C ASN A 9 -3.49 -0.14 2.88
N ALA A 10 -4.25 -1.12 2.36
CA ALA A 10 -4.07 -1.60 0.99
C ALA A 10 -4.41 -0.52 -0.03
N LEU A 11 -5.51 0.21 0.19
CA LEU A 11 -5.90 1.35 -0.65
C LEU A 11 -4.85 2.45 -0.63
N ARG A 12 -4.32 2.78 0.56
CA ARG A 12 -3.30 3.81 0.73
C ARG A 12 -1.97 3.43 0.10
N ALA A 13 -1.52 2.19 0.28
CA ALA A 13 -0.32 1.66 -0.35
C ALA A 13 -0.44 1.63 -1.88
N PHE A 14 -1.60 1.24 -2.40
CA PHE A 14 -1.88 1.22 -3.83
C PHE A 14 -1.82 2.62 -4.43
N GLU A 15 -2.54 3.57 -3.84
CA GLU A 15 -2.57 4.97 -4.30
C GLU A 15 -1.17 5.60 -4.32
N ALA A 16 -0.40 5.45 -3.23
CA ALA A 16 0.96 6.00 -3.16
C ALA A 16 1.91 5.35 -4.16
N THR A 17 1.86 4.02 -4.30
CA THR A 17 2.69 3.28 -5.26
C THR A 17 2.37 3.69 -6.70
N ALA A 18 1.08 3.85 -7.03
CA ALA A 18 0.64 4.28 -8.36
C ALA A 18 1.05 5.73 -8.66
N ARG A 19 0.89 6.65 -7.69
CA ARG A 19 1.29 8.05 -7.83
C ARG A 19 2.80 8.22 -8.05
N LEU A 20 3.60 7.45 -7.32
CA LEU A 20 5.06 7.57 -7.32
C LEU A 20 5.74 6.64 -8.34
N ASN A 21 5.01 5.70 -8.93
CA ASN A 21 5.54 4.62 -9.77
C ASN A 21 6.69 3.84 -9.09
N SER A 22 6.68 3.77 -7.75
CA SER A 22 7.75 3.14 -6.98
C SER A 22 7.27 2.67 -5.61
N VAL A 23 7.49 1.39 -5.32
CA VAL A 23 7.18 0.77 -4.01
C VAL A 23 8.11 1.31 -2.92
N SER A 24 9.38 1.54 -3.24
CA SER A 24 10.36 2.09 -2.30
C SER A 24 10.00 3.51 -1.88
N GLN A 25 9.67 4.39 -2.83
CA GLN A 25 9.29 5.76 -2.49
C GLN A 25 7.94 5.82 -1.75
N ALA A 26 7.00 4.94 -2.09
CA ALA A 26 5.75 4.81 -1.34
C ALA A 26 5.99 4.36 0.11
N ALA A 27 6.93 3.43 0.33
CA ALA A 27 7.31 3.01 1.68
C ALA A 27 7.91 4.16 2.50
N GLU A 28 8.80 4.95 1.89
CA GLU A 28 9.36 6.15 2.52
C GLU A 28 8.27 7.16 2.88
N GLN A 29 7.36 7.46 1.95
CA GLN A 29 6.28 8.43 2.16
C GLN A 29 5.28 7.99 3.23
N LEU A 30 5.01 6.68 3.32
CA LEU A 30 4.06 6.12 4.28
C LEU A 30 4.71 5.74 5.61
N HIS A 31 6.02 5.99 5.78
CA HIS A 31 6.80 5.64 6.97
C HIS A 31 6.68 4.15 7.36
N VAL A 32 6.71 3.27 6.36
CA VAL A 32 6.65 1.82 6.54
C VAL A 32 7.82 1.15 5.80
N THR A 33 8.03 -0.14 6.06
CA THR A 33 9.04 -0.90 5.32
C THR A 33 8.55 -1.24 3.91
N HIS A 34 9.47 -1.40 2.97
CA HIS A 34 9.16 -1.89 1.62
C HIS A 34 8.34 -3.19 1.66
N GLY A 35 8.70 -4.12 2.55
CA GLY A 35 7.96 -5.38 2.73
C GLY A 35 6.53 -5.20 3.24
N ALA A 36 6.26 -4.17 4.06
CA ALA A 36 4.92 -3.84 4.50
C ALA A 36 4.04 -3.36 3.33
N VAL A 37 4.58 -2.51 2.44
CA VAL A 37 3.87 -2.06 1.23
C VAL A 37 3.59 -3.26 0.32
N SER A 38 4.58 -4.11 0.05
CA SER A 38 4.38 -5.31 -0.77
C SER A 38 3.30 -6.25 -0.18
N ARG A 39 3.25 -6.39 1.15
CA ARG A 39 2.21 -7.18 1.82
C ARG A 39 0.83 -6.53 1.75
N GLN A 40 0.76 -5.20 1.84
CA GLN A 40 -0.51 -4.45 1.75
C GLN A 40 -1.09 -4.45 0.33
N LEU A 41 -0.25 -4.53 -0.70
CA LEU A 41 -0.69 -4.66 -2.10
C LEU A 41 -1.11 -6.09 -2.48
N LYS A 42 -0.69 -7.08 -1.69
CA LYS A 42 -1.03 -8.47 -1.94
C LYS A 42 -2.46 -8.74 -1.51
N VAL A 43 -3.29 -9.17 -2.45
CA VAL A 43 -4.63 -9.74 -2.21
C VAL A 43 -4.54 -11.18 -1.74
#